data_AF-A0A7S2W6R2-F1
#
_entry.id   AF-A0A7S2W6R2-F1
#
_cell.length_a   1.000
_cell.length_b   1.000
_cell.length_c   1.000
_cell.angle_alpha   90.00
_cell.angle_beta   90.00
_cell.angle_gamma   90.00
#
_symmetry.space_group_name_H-M   'P 1'
#
loop_
_entity.id
_entity.type
_entity.pdbx_description
1 polymer ?
#
loop_
_entity_poly.entity_id
_entity_poly.type
_entity_poly.pdbx_seq_one_letter_code
_entity_poly.pdbx_strand_id
1 'polypeptide(L)'
;MAHRGAESTTTFLEDYVDSLSGLPNDLRRLVELMRDLDKEGTSVSKELEDTEKKVLSELKKRQRQTGNLGDYTAVKEDIAAKRRRAEQMVDEKVQVSEQMVDLCDVHLTRLQQDIRRFEDYLRANGEYSAGVASAGDQVAVQVEEEWILGRVWEYDIAAGVYTVGDEDEAEKTFQVSDAHIIRLEQLKLSKGEEVLAVYPDTTSFYPAIVTSVSRKMGGALAGDSSFCTVQFHDDEDDSGINPDRSVKILHIIRPPDEGN
;
A
#
# COMPACT_ATOMS: atom_id res chain seq x y z
N MET A 1 19.51 23.54 24.55
CA MET A 1 18.23 22.84 24.79
C MET A 1 17.93 21.73 23.78
N ALA A 2 18.76 21.50 22.74
CA ALA A 2 18.56 20.44 21.73
C ALA A 2 18.84 18.99 22.19
N HIS A 3 19.34 18.78 23.42
CA HIS A 3 19.75 17.44 23.88
C HIS A 3 18.59 16.55 24.37
N ARG A 4 17.42 17.11 24.67
CA ARG A 4 16.30 16.38 25.29
C ARG A 4 15.38 15.67 24.29
N GLY A 5 15.29 16.19 23.06
CA GLY A 5 14.49 15.59 21.98
C GLY A 5 15.11 14.30 21.45
N ALA A 6 16.42 14.32 21.20
CA ALA A 6 17.16 13.16 20.69
C ALA A 6 17.16 11.96 21.65
N GLU A 7 17.23 12.19 22.96
CA GLU A 7 17.12 11.14 23.99
C GLU A 7 15.74 10.48 23.98
N SER A 8 14.67 11.25 23.76
CA SER A 8 13.31 10.70 23.76
C SER A 8 13.01 9.91 22.48
N THR A 9 13.45 10.39 21.32
CA THR A 9 13.28 9.67 20.04
C THR A 9 14.08 8.37 19.98
N THR A 10 15.26 8.32 20.63
CA THR A 10 16.03 7.09 20.76
C THR A 10 15.33 6.07 21.65
N THR A 11 14.70 6.51 22.75
CA THR A 11 13.87 5.61 23.59
C THR A 11 12.69 5.01 22.83
N PHE A 12 11.99 5.78 21.98
CA PHE A 12 10.87 5.25 21.16
C PHE A 12 11.30 4.12 20.22
N LEU A 13 12.45 4.29 19.56
CA LEU A 13 12.98 3.27 18.65
C LEU A 13 13.48 2.04 19.40
N GLU A 14 14.12 2.22 20.55
CA GLU A 14 14.54 1.12 21.42
C GLU A 14 13.33 0.31 21.91
N ASP A 15 12.29 0.97 22.41
CA ASP A 15 11.05 0.32 22.87
C ASP A 15 10.34 -0.46 21.75
N TYR A 16 10.34 0.08 20.53
CA TYR A 16 9.79 -0.60 19.36
C TYR A 16 10.67 -1.78 18.92
N VAL A 17 11.99 -1.63 18.88
CA VAL A 17 12.90 -2.73 18.53
C VAL A 17 12.81 -3.87 19.53
N ASP A 18 12.75 -3.55 20.82
CA ASP A 18 12.56 -4.54 21.89
C ASP A 18 11.23 -5.27 21.74
N SER A 19 10.19 -4.58 21.25
CA SER A 19 8.90 -5.21 20.94
C SER A 19 8.95 -6.28 19.85
N LEU A 20 9.87 -6.13 18.89
CA LEU A 20 10.01 -7.04 17.77
C LEU A 20 10.90 -8.24 18.11
N SER A 21 11.57 -8.25 19.25
CA SER A 21 12.55 -9.29 19.61
C SER A 21 11.98 -10.72 19.60
N GLY A 22 10.69 -10.90 19.94
CA GLY A 22 10.00 -12.20 19.95
C GLY A 22 9.45 -12.64 18.59
N LEU A 23 9.00 -11.68 17.77
CA LEU A 23 8.22 -11.93 16.55
C LEU A 23 8.90 -12.89 15.56
N PRO A 24 10.19 -12.72 15.19
CA PRO A 24 10.85 -13.63 14.26
C PRO A 24 10.89 -15.08 14.74
N ASN A 25 11.08 -15.28 16.05
CA ASN A 25 11.14 -16.62 16.63
C ASN A 25 9.76 -17.28 16.65
N ASP A 26 8.71 -16.52 17.03
CA ASP A 26 7.34 -17.02 17.06
C ASP A 26 6.82 -17.36 15.65
N LEU A 27 7.06 -16.49 14.67
CA LEU A 27 6.74 -16.78 13.26
C LEU A 27 7.50 -18.00 12.75
N ARG A 28 8.79 -18.12 13.07
CA ARG A 28 9.59 -19.28 12.67
C ARG A 28 9.00 -20.57 13.22
N ARG A 29 8.60 -20.59 14.49
CA ARG A 29 7.97 -21.77 15.12
C ARG A 29 6.67 -22.16 14.40
N LEU A 30 5.83 -21.18 14.06
CA LEU A 30 4.57 -21.42 13.36
C LEU A 30 4.81 -21.93 11.92
N VAL A 31 5.76 -21.36 11.18
CA VAL A 31 6.14 -21.84 9.84
C VAL A 31 6.71 -23.25 9.89
N GLU A 32 7.57 -23.55 10.87
CA GLU A 32 8.14 -24.89 11.05
C GLU A 32 7.05 -25.93 11.34
N LEU A 33 6.10 -25.59 12.23
CA LEU A 33 4.93 -26.43 12.52
C LEU A 33 4.06 -26.65 11.28
N MET A 34 3.73 -25.58 10.55
CA MET A 34 2.97 -25.66 9.30
C MET A 34 3.65 -26.59 8.28
N ARG A 35 4.97 -26.48 8.14
CA ARG A 35 5.76 -27.31 7.25
C ARG A 35 5.73 -28.79 7.66
N ASP A 36 5.74 -29.08 8.95
CA ASP A 36 5.72 -30.45 9.43
C ASP A 36 4.32 -31.06 9.28
N LEU A 37 3.25 -30.29 9.53
CA LEU A 37 1.86 -30.67 9.19
C LEU A 37 1.69 -30.91 7.68
N ASP A 38 2.30 -30.08 6.82
CA ASP A 38 2.25 -30.27 5.37
C ASP A 38 2.91 -31.58 4.93
N LYS A 39 4.08 -31.92 5.48
CA LYS A 39 4.78 -33.17 5.16
C LYS A 39 3.96 -34.37 5.57
N GLU A 40 3.47 -34.39 6.81
CA GLU A 40 2.71 -35.53 7.33
C GLU A 40 1.35 -35.62 6.60
N GLY A 41 0.69 -34.50 6.29
CA GLY A 41 -0.60 -34.47 5.60
C GLY A 41 -0.49 -34.98 4.16
N THR A 42 0.62 -34.63 3.48
CA THR A 42 0.94 -35.18 2.16
C THR A 42 1.18 -36.69 2.22
N SER A 43 1.86 -37.18 3.26
CA SER A 43 2.10 -38.62 3.46
C SER A 43 0.79 -39.38 3.68
N VAL A 44 -0.05 -38.91 4.61
CA VAL A 44 -1.36 -39.54 4.92
C VAL A 44 -2.27 -39.53 3.69
N SER A 45 -2.31 -38.42 2.95
CA SER A 45 -3.11 -38.30 1.73
C SER A 45 -2.66 -39.30 0.66
N LYS A 46 -1.35 -39.48 0.48
CA LYS A 46 -0.80 -40.45 -0.46
C LYS A 46 -1.10 -41.89 -0.03
N GLU A 47 -0.94 -42.22 1.25
CA GLU A 47 -1.27 -43.54 1.79
C GLU A 47 -2.75 -43.87 1.64
N LEU A 48 -3.62 -42.88 1.85
CA LEU A 48 -5.06 -42.98 1.63
C LEU A 48 -5.36 -43.29 0.16
N GLU A 49 -4.82 -42.49 -0.77
CA GLU A 49 -5.00 -42.73 -2.21
C GLU A 49 -4.52 -44.11 -2.65
N ASP A 50 -3.35 -44.54 -2.17
CA ASP A 50 -2.79 -45.85 -2.49
C ASP A 50 -3.66 -46.98 -1.95
N THR A 51 -4.20 -46.83 -0.74
CA THR A 51 -5.14 -47.78 -0.14
C THR A 51 -6.43 -47.86 -0.95
N GLU A 52 -7.02 -46.71 -1.31
CA GLU A 52 -8.23 -46.65 -2.12
C GLU A 52 -8.05 -47.27 -3.51
N LYS A 53 -6.94 -46.95 -4.20
CA LYS A 53 -6.59 -47.53 -5.51
C LYS A 53 -6.44 -49.05 -5.44
N LYS A 54 -5.76 -49.57 -4.41
CA LYS A 54 -5.61 -51.02 -4.19
C LYS A 54 -6.97 -51.69 -4.04
N VAL A 55 -7.83 -51.18 -3.17
CA VAL A 55 -9.18 -51.72 -2.92
C VAL A 55 -10.04 -51.71 -4.18
N LEU A 56 -10.06 -50.60 -4.91
CA LEU A 56 -10.77 -50.49 -6.18
C LEU A 56 -10.27 -51.51 -7.21
N SER A 57 -8.95 -51.73 -7.27
CA SER A 57 -8.36 -52.70 -8.21
C SER A 57 -8.71 -54.14 -7.85
N GLU A 58 -8.73 -54.49 -6.56
CA GLU A 58 -9.07 -55.83 -6.07
C GLU A 58 -10.56 -56.13 -6.23
N LEU A 59 -11.43 -55.17 -5.93
CA LEU A 59 -12.87 -55.24 -6.17
C LEU A 59 -13.16 -55.52 -7.65
N LYS A 60 -12.55 -54.75 -8.56
CA LYS A 60 -12.73 -54.94 -10.02
C LYS A 60 -12.26 -56.31 -10.49
N LYS A 61 -11.15 -56.83 -9.94
CA LYS A 61 -10.63 -58.16 -10.28
C LYS A 61 -11.57 -59.27 -9.80
N ARG A 62 -12.03 -59.22 -8.55
CA ARG A 62 -12.94 -60.22 -7.97
C ARG A 62 -14.32 -60.20 -8.61
N GLN A 63 -14.85 -59.03 -8.92
CA GLN A 63 -16.12 -58.91 -9.64
C GLN A 63 -16.09 -59.64 -10.99
N ARG A 64 -14.96 -59.59 -11.71
CA ARG A 64 -14.77 -60.29 -12.99
C ARG A 64 -14.58 -61.81 -12.84
N GLN A 65 -13.98 -62.26 -11.74
CA GLN A 65 -13.61 -63.67 -11.54
C GLN A 65 -14.67 -64.50 -10.82
N THR A 66 -15.28 -63.95 -9.76
CA THR A 66 -16.13 -64.70 -8.84
C THR A 66 -17.54 -64.13 -8.68
N GLY A 67 -17.83 -62.94 -9.22
CA GLY A 67 -19.13 -62.26 -9.09
C GLY A 67 -19.52 -61.83 -7.66
N ASN A 68 -18.74 -62.25 -6.65
CA ASN A 68 -18.90 -61.94 -5.24
C ASN A 68 -17.82 -60.94 -4.80
N LEU A 69 -18.22 -59.87 -4.12
CA LEU A 69 -17.31 -58.84 -3.62
C LEU A 69 -16.56 -59.34 -2.38
N GLY A 70 -17.19 -60.06 -1.44
CA GLY A 70 -16.57 -60.43 -0.16
C GLY A 70 -16.64 -59.31 0.89
N ASP A 71 -16.10 -59.58 2.08
CA ASP A 71 -16.14 -58.66 3.22
C ASP A 71 -14.97 -57.66 3.19
N TYR A 72 -15.29 -56.37 3.29
CA TYR A 72 -14.35 -55.24 3.27
C TYR A 72 -14.55 -54.28 4.44
N THR A 73 -15.26 -54.70 5.48
CA THR A 73 -15.52 -53.89 6.69
C THR A 73 -14.23 -53.32 7.28
N ALA A 74 -13.22 -54.16 7.52
CA ALA A 74 -11.93 -53.73 8.06
C ALA A 74 -11.19 -52.71 7.18
N VAL A 75 -11.27 -52.86 5.85
CA VAL A 75 -10.59 -51.93 4.93
C VAL A 75 -11.34 -50.60 4.80
N LYS A 76 -12.67 -50.64 4.85
CA LYS A 76 -13.48 -49.41 4.93
C LYS A 76 -13.19 -48.63 6.21
N GLU A 77 -12.99 -49.33 7.32
CA GLU A 77 -12.64 -48.71 8.60
C GLU A 77 -11.25 -48.06 8.55
N ASP A 78 -10.25 -48.73 7.95
CA ASP A 78 -8.91 -48.17 7.73
C ASP A 78 -8.93 -46.92 6.83
N ILE A 79 -9.69 -46.94 5.72
CA ILE A 79 -9.89 -45.77 4.84
C ILE A 79 -10.56 -44.62 5.62
N ALA A 80 -11.59 -44.92 6.41
CA ALA A 80 -12.27 -43.91 7.22
C ALA A 80 -11.35 -43.31 8.28
N ALA A 81 -10.50 -44.10 8.92
CA ALA A 81 -9.51 -43.63 9.89
C ALA A 81 -8.47 -42.70 9.23
N LYS A 82 -7.94 -43.08 8.07
CA LYS A 82 -7.00 -42.24 7.30
C LYS A 82 -7.63 -40.93 6.81
N ARG A 83 -8.90 -40.96 6.38
CA ARG A 83 -9.65 -39.74 6.02
C ARG A 83 -9.82 -38.79 7.21
N ARG A 84 -10.25 -39.31 8.36
CA ARG A 84 -10.36 -38.51 9.59
C ARG A 84 -9.02 -37.89 10.00
N ARG A 85 -7.93 -38.65 9.86
CA ARG A 85 -6.58 -38.12 10.11
C ARG A 85 -6.24 -37.00 9.13
N ALA A 86 -6.49 -37.18 7.83
CA ALA A 86 -6.24 -36.14 6.84
C ALA A 86 -7.06 -34.87 7.10
N GLU A 87 -8.34 -35.02 7.47
CA GLU A 87 -9.22 -33.91 7.87
C GLU A 87 -8.65 -33.17 9.09
N GLN A 88 -8.30 -33.89 10.15
CA GLN A 88 -7.69 -33.30 11.34
C GLN A 88 -6.43 -32.49 11.02
N MET A 89 -5.58 -32.99 10.12
CA MET A 89 -4.37 -32.28 9.72
C MET A 89 -4.66 -30.98 8.96
N VAL A 90 -5.73 -30.95 8.15
CA VAL A 90 -6.16 -29.71 7.49
C VAL A 90 -6.68 -28.72 8.51
N ASP A 91 -7.47 -29.16 9.49
CA ASP A 91 -7.99 -28.30 10.56
C ASP A 91 -6.84 -27.71 11.40
N GLU A 92 -5.84 -28.51 11.77
CA GLU A 92 -4.65 -28.04 12.48
C GLU A 92 -3.85 -27.02 11.65
N LYS A 93 -3.74 -27.21 10.33
CA LYS A 93 -3.11 -26.23 9.43
C LYS A 93 -3.86 -24.90 9.39
N VAL A 94 -5.19 -24.95 9.36
CA VAL A 94 -6.03 -23.74 9.44
C VAL A 94 -5.76 -23.01 10.75
N GLN A 95 -5.75 -23.72 11.87
CA GLN A 95 -5.50 -23.14 13.19
C GLN A 95 -4.09 -22.50 13.30
N VAL A 96 -3.05 -23.13 12.73
CA VAL A 96 -1.71 -22.54 12.68
C VAL A 96 -1.71 -21.26 11.84
N SER A 97 -2.42 -21.26 10.71
CA SER A 97 -2.53 -20.09 9.85
C SER A 97 -3.25 -18.93 10.55
N GLU A 98 -4.33 -19.21 11.28
CA GLU A 98 -5.04 -18.22 12.10
C GLU A 98 -4.11 -17.61 13.16
N GLN A 99 -3.33 -18.44 13.87
CA GLN A 99 -2.35 -17.94 14.85
C GLN A 99 -1.27 -17.04 14.22
N MET A 100 -0.85 -17.34 12.99
CA MET A 100 0.13 -16.49 12.27
C MET A 100 -0.46 -15.13 11.90
N VAL A 101 -1.72 -15.11 11.46
CA VAL A 101 -2.45 -13.87 11.15
C VAL A 101 -2.63 -13.04 12.41
N ASP A 102 -3.14 -13.64 13.49
CA ASP A 102 -3.34 -12.96 14.78
C ASP A 102 -2.04 -12.35 15.31
N LEU A 103 -0.93 -13.10 15.21
CA LEU A 103 0.39 -12.61 15.60
C LEU A 103 0.80 -11.38 14.77
N CYS A 104 0.63 -11.44 13.44
CA CYS A 104 0.94 -10.30 12.57
C CYS A 104 0.06 -9.09 12.88
N ASP A 105 -1.24 -9.30 13.14
CA ASP A 105 -2.19 -8.24 13.42
C ASP A 105 -1.89 -7.52 14.74
N VAL A 106 -1.48 -8.25 15.78
CA VAL A 106 -1.02 -7.67 17.05
C VAL A 106 0.18 -6.75 16.81
N HIS A 107 1.16 -7.19 16.03
CA HIS A 107 2.35 -6.38 15.74
C HIS A 107 2.07 -5.20 14.81
N LEU A 108 1.18 -5.38 13.82
CA LEU A 108 0.75 -4.29 12.92
C LEU A 108 -0.02 -3.21 13.70
N THR A 109 -0.95 -3.63 14.56
CA THR A 109 -1.72 -2.71 15.42
C THR A 109 -0.79 -1.95 16.36
N ARG A 110 0.20 -2.62 16.94
CA ARG A 110 1.21 -1.97 17.77
C ARG A 110 2.02 -0.95 16.98
N LEU A 111 2.54 -1.31 15.80
CA LEU A 111 3.28 -0.39 14.94
C LEU A 111 2.44 0.85 14.61
N GLN A 112 1.16 0.68 14.28
CA GLN A 112 0.25 1.79 14.01
C GLN A 112 0.08 2.71 15.23
N GLN A 113 -0.02 2.15 16.44
CA GLN A 113 -0.10 2.93 17.68
C GLN A 113 1.21 3.67 17.97
N ASP A 114 2.35 3.01 17.79
CA ASP A 114 3.67 3.61 18.03
C ASP A 114 3.98 4.72 17.02
N ILE A 115 3.60 4.54 15.74
CA ILE A 115 3.63 5.61 14.73
C ILE A 115 2.79 6.80 15.21
N ARG A 116 1.50 6.61 15.52
CA ARG A 116 0.63 7.72 15.94
C ARG A 116 1.19 8.47 17.16
N ARG A 117 1.71 7.74 18.15
CA ARG A 117 2.35 8.34 19.33
C ARG A 117 3.58 9.16 18.97
N PHE A 118 4.39 8.67 18.04
CA PHE A 118 5.56 9.37 17.54
C PHE A 118 5.17 10.63 16.75
N GLU A 119 4.13 10.55 15.93
CA GLU A 119 3.57 11.70 15.21
C GLU A 119 3.05 12.77 16.17
N ASP A 120 2.27 12.38 17.19
CA ASP A 120 1.77 13.29 18.22
C ASP A 120 2.92 13.92 19.04
N TYR A 121 3.95 13.13 19.37
CA TYR A 121 5.15 13.63 20.05
C TYR A 121 5.89 14.67 19.22
N LEU A 122 6.15 14.37 17.95
CA LEU A 122 6.81 15.31 17.05
C LEU A 122 5.94 16.56 16.84
N ARG A 123 4.61 16.42 16.74
CA ARG A 123 3.68 17.55 16.57
C ARG A 123 3.72 18.47 17.78
N ALA A 124 3.74 17.90 18.99
CA ALA A 124 3.85 18.65 20.24
C ALA A 124 5.18 19.41 20.37
N ASN A 125 6.25 18.90 19.77
CA ASN A 125 7.58 19.53 19.80
C ASN A 125 7.85 20.45 18.60
N GLY A 126 6.92 20.59 17.66
CA GLY A 126 7.12 21.35 16.42
C GLY A 126 8.12 20.72 15.46
N GLU A 127 8.47 19.44 15.67
CA GLU A 127 9.43 18.67 14.87
C GLU A 127 8.72 17.72 13.87
N TYR A 128 7.38 17.75 13.82
CA TYR A 128 6.58 16.99 12.85
C TYR A 128 6.18 17.86 11.66
N SER A 129 6.76 17.56 10.50
CA SER A 129 6.40 18.15 9.21
C SER A 129 5.86 17.11 8.22
N ALA A 130 5.62 15.86 8.64
CA ALA A 130 5.11 14.84 7.73
C ALA A 130 3.66 15.18 7.35
N GLY A 131 3.47 15.58 6.09
CA GLY A 131 2.21 16.07 5.55
C GLY A 131 2.12 17.58 5.44
N VAL A 132 3.02 18.33 6.10
CA VAL A 132 3.03 19.79 6.07
C VAL A 132 4.09 20.29 5.09
N ALA A 133 3.69 21.12 4.14
CA ALA A 133 4.64 21.77 3.24
C ALA A 133 5.51 22.79 4.01
N SER A 134 6.82 22.72 3.82
CA SER A 134 7.79 23.57 4.50
C SER A 134 7.90 24.94 3.82
N ALA A 135 8.39 25.94 4.54
CA ALA A 135 8.69 27.24 3.95
C ALA A 135 9.63 27.09 2.74
N GLY A 136 9.19 27.60 1.59
CA GLY A 136 9.87 27.51 0.29
C GLY A 136 9.35 26.42 -0.64
N ASP A 137 8.55 25.46 -0.14
CA ASP A 137 7.98 24.38 -0.95
C ASP A 137 6.90 24.90 -1.90
N GLN A 138 6.84 24.32 -3.10
CA GLN A 138 5.74 24.56 -4.04
C GLN A 138 4.55 23.64 -3.72
N VAL A 139 3.36 24.21 -3.73
CA VAL A 139 2.08 23.54 -3.42
C VAL A 139 1.04 23.96 -4.45
N ALA A 140 0.04 23.12 -4.69
CA ALA A 140 -1.20 23.58 -5.26
C ALA A 140 -2.08 24.12 -4.12
N VAL A 141 -2.54 25.36 -4.24
CA VAL A 141 -3.42 26.02 -3.27
C VAL A 141 -4.73 26.37 -3.94
N GLN A 142 -5.85 26.11 -3.25
CA GLN A 142 -7.17 26.50 -3.72
C GLN A 142 -7.51 27.91 -3.23
N VAL A 143 -7.75 28.83 -4.17
CA VAL A 143 -8.11 30.23 -3.92
C VAL A 143 -9.32 30.56 -4.78
N GLU A 144 -10.40 31.05 -4.17
CA GLU A 144 -11.61 31.46 -4.90
C GLU A 144 -12.15 30.36 -5.85
N GLU A 145 -12.12 29.10 -5.39
CA GLU A 145 -12.52 27.89 -6.15
C GLU A 145 -11.55 27.45 -7.27
N GLU A 146 -10.50 28.23 -7.55
CA GLU A 146 -9.46 27.88 -8.52
C GLU A 146 -8.21 27.29 -7.84
N TRP A 147 -7.58 26.30 -8.47
CA TRP A 147 -6.31 25.76 -8.02
C TRP A 147 -5.16 26.51 -8.69
N ILE A 148 -4.22 27.03 -7.90
CA ILE A 148 -3.04 27.74 -8.39
C ILE A 148 -1.76 27.18 -7.76
N LEU A 149 -0.64 27.39 -8.43
CA LEU A 149 0.69 27.06 -7.98
C LEU A 149 1.17 28.15 -7.04
N GLY A 150 1.41 27.77 -5.78
CA GLY A 150 1.88 28.67 -4.75
C GLY A 150 3.15 28.17 -4.10
N ARG A 151 3.78 29.07 -3.34
CA ARG A 151 4.97 28.81 -2.54
C ARG A 151 4.66 29.07 -1.08
N VAL A 152 4.93 28.09 -0.22
CA VAL A 152 4.68 28.23 1.22
C VAL A 152 5.67 29.23 1.81
N TRP A 153 5.16 30.21 2.54
CA TRP A 153 5.97 31.14 3.30
C TRP A 153 6.17 30.66 4.73
N GLU A 154 5.07 30.31 5.40
CA GLU A 154 5.05 29.87 6.79
C GLU A 154 3.82 29.00 7.05
N TYR A 155 3.93 28.08 8.02
CA TYR A 155 2.81 27.30 8.53
C TYR A 155 2.70 27.49 10.04
N ASP A 156 1.56 28.01 10.49
CA ASP A 156 1.23 28.10 11.92
C ASP A 156 0.61 26.78 12.39
N ILE A 157 1.41 25.97 13.08
CA ILE A 157 1.01 24.66 13.61
C ILE A 157 -0.13 24.77 14.64
N ALA A 158 -0.17 25.86 15.42
CA ALA A 158 -1.18 26.03 16.46
C ALA A 158 -2.55 26.41 15.86
N ALA A 159 -2.54 27.21 14.80
CA ALA A 159 -3.76 27.60 14.08
C ALA A 159 -4.17 26.59 12.99
N GLY A 160 -3.23 25.78 12.49
CA GLY A 160 -3.44 24.88 11.34
C GLY A 160 -3.59 25.63 10.01
N VAL A 161 -2.90 26.76 9.85
CA VAL A 161 -3.05 27.68 8.72
C VAL A 161 -1.70 27.90 8.03
N TYR A 162 -1.69 27.77 6.70
CA TYR A 162 -0.58 28.15 5.84
C TYR A 162 -0.70 29.60 5.39
N THR A 163 0.45 30.26 5.29
CA THR A 163 0.61 31.46 4.46
C THR A 163 1.33 31.05 3.19
N VAL A 164 0.66 31.20 2.05
CA VAL A 164 1.17 30.79 0.72
C VAL A 164 1.19 32.01 -0.20
N GLY A 165 2.31 32.28 -0.86
CA GLY A 165 2.39 33.28 -1.92
C GLY A 165 2.10 32.66 -3.29
N ASP A 166 1.52 33.42 -4.21
CA ASP A 166 1.47 33.03 -5.62
C ASP A 166 2.91 32.85 -6.16
N GLU A 167 3.15 31.85 -7.00
CA GLU A 167 4.50 31.56 -7.52
C GLU A 167 5.04 32.67 -8.42
N ASP A 168 4.18 33.38 -9.17
CA ASP A 168 4.59 34.47 -10.07
C ASP A 168 4.39 35.85 -9.44
N GLU A 169 3.49 35.99 -8.47
CA GLU A 169 3.19 37.24 -7.76
C GLU A 169 3.37 37.09 -6.24
N ALA A 170 4.61 36.99 -5.76
CA ALA A 170 4.91 36.71 -4.35
C ALA A 170 4.35 37.72 -3.33
N GLU A 171 3.99 38.94 -3.75
CA GLU A 171 3.30 39.92 -2.89
C GLU A 171 1.84 39.53 -2.62
N LYS A 172 1.23 38.74 -3.51
CA LYS A 172 -0.10 38.18 -3.37
C LYS A 172 -0.02 36.92 -2.51
N THR A 173 -0.42 37.06 -1.25
CA THR A 173 -0.38 35.98 -0.26
C THR A 173 -1.78 35.60 0.20
N PHE A 174 -1.94 34.31 0.52
CA PHE A 174 -3.19 33.69 0.93
C PHE A 174 -2.99 32.99 2.26
N GLN A 175 -3.98 33.10 3.14
CA GLN A 175 -4.05 32.33 4.38
C GLN A 175 -5.10 31.24 4.24
N VAL A 176 -4.66 29.99 4.25
CA VAL A 176 -5.53 28.84 3.99
C VAL A 176 -5.28 27.70 4.97
N SER A 177 -6.32 26.95 5.29
CA SER A 177 -6.19 25.71 6.07
C SER A 177 -5.57 24.58 5.24
N ASP A 178 -5.11 23.54 5.91
CA ASP A 178 -4.59 22.31 5.29
C ASP A 178 -5.53 21.69 4.22
N ALA A 179 -6.85 21.78 4.41
CA ALA A 179 -7.85 21.28 3.45
C ALA A 179 -7.78 21.92 2.04
N HIS A 180 -7.18 23.10 1.90
CA HIS A 180 -7.07 23.82 0.62
C HIS A 180 -5.64 23.76 0.05
N ILE A 181 -4.81 22.87 0.58
CA ILE A 181 -3.42 22.68 0.17
C ILE A 181 -3.25 21.25 -0.34
N ILE A 182 -2.69 21.11 -1.54
CA ILE A 182 -2.23 19.85 -2.08
C ILE A 182 -0.72 19.95 -2.29
N ARG A 183 0.01 19.03 -1.67
CA ARG A 183 1.46 18.94 -1.85
C ARG A 183 1.78 18.36 -3.22
N LEU A 184 2.77 18.95 -3.86
CA LEU A 184 3.26 18.49 -5.16
C LEU A 184 4.20 17.32 -4.96
N GLU A 185 3.84 16.17 -5.53
CA GLU A 185 4.61 14.95 -5.43
C GLU A 185 4.85 14.34 -6.81
N GLN A 186 5.88 13.50 -6.92
CA GLN A 186 6.17 12.79 -8.15
C GLN A 186 5.11 11.70 -8.40
N LEU A 187 4.10 12.01 -9.21
CA LEU A 187 3.02 11.08 -9.52
C LEU A 187 3.46 9.98 -10.49
N LYS A 188 2.89 8.78 -10.29
CA LYS A 188 2.88 7.71 -11.30
C LYS A 188 1.60 7.84 -12.11
N LEU A 189 1.71 8.44 -13.29
CA LEU A 189 0.60 8.72 -14.19
C LEU A 189 0.46 7.63 -15.26
N SER A 190 -0.74 7.48 -15.80
CA SER A 190 -1.06 6.61 -16.93
C SER A 190 -1.70 7.38 -18.08
N LYS A 191 -1.52 6.90 -19.32
CA LYS A 191 -2.22 7.47 -20.48
C LYS A 191 -3.73 7.34 -20.31
N GLY A 192 -4.46 8.43 -20.54
CA GLY A 192 -5.92 8.53 -20.39
C GLY A 192 -6.38 8.92 -18.99
N GLU A 193 -5.47 9.18 -18.04
CA GLU A 193 -5.82 9.65 -16.69
C GLU A 193 -6.24 11.13 -16.75
N GLU A 194 -7.37 11.46 -16.12
CA GLU A 194 -7.83 12.84 -15.91
C GLU A 194 -7.09 13.45 -14.72
N VAL A 195 -6.55 14.65 -14.93
CA VAL A 195 -5.69 15.34 -13.98
C VAL A 195 -5.95 16.84 -14.00
N LEU A 196 -5.46 17.54 -12.98
CA LEU A 196 -5.28 18.99 -13.02
C LEU A 196 -3.79 19.27 -13.25
N ALA A 197 -3.45 20.06 -14.27
CA ALA A 197 -2.08 20.36 -14.64
C ALA A 197 -1.86 21.87 -14.73
N VAL A 198 -0.69 22.36 -14.35
CA VAL A 198 -0.33 23.77 -14.57
C VAL A 198 -0.23 24.05 -16.07
N TYR A 199 -0.98 25.04 -16.56
CA TYR A 199 -0.91 25.43 -17.96
C TYR A 199 0.43 26.14 -18.25
N PRO A 200 1.08 25.89 -19.40
CA PRO A 200 2.38 26.48 -19.71
C PRO A 200 2.41 27.99 -19.55
N ASP A 201 3.47 28.51 -18.94
CA ASP A 201 3.70 29.94 -18.67
C ASP A 201 2.62 30.60 -17.77
N THR A 202 1.93 29.81 -16.94
CA THR A 202 0.96 30.28 -15.94
C THR A 202 1.18 29.61 -14.58
N THR A 203 0.47 30.08 -13.56
CA THR A 203 0.41 29.44 -12.23
C THR A 203 -0.88 28.66 -12.01
N SER A 204 -1.88 28.72 -12.90
CA SER A 204 -3.17 28.07 -12.67
C SER A 204 -3.21 26.61 -13.13
N PHE A 205 -3.90 25.78 -12.36
CA PHE A 205 -4.16 24.38 -12.69
C PHE A 205 -5.47 24.26 -13.47
N TYR A 206 -5.42 23.55 -14.60
CA TYR A 206 -6.57 23.31 -15.45
C TYR A 206 -6.82 21.82 -15.71
N PRO A 207 -8.07 21.41 -15.93
CA PRO A 207 -8.42 20.04 -16.33
C PRO A 207 -7.69 19.60 -17.61
N ALA A 208 -7.06 18.43 -17.54
CA ALA A 208 -6.32 17.86 -18.65
C ALA A 208 -6.36 16.33 -18.65
N ILE A 209 -6.09 15.74 -19.81
CA ILE A 209 -5.94 14.28 -19.97
C ILE A 209 -4.49 13.96 -20.32
N VAL A 210 -3.93 12.98 -19.62
CA VAL A 210 -2.57 12.49 -19.89
C VAL A 210 -2.51 11.75 -21.24
N THR A 211 -1.75 12.25 -22.20
CA THR A 211 -1.62 11.63 -23.53
C THR A 211 -0.37 10.76 -23.65
N SER A 212 0.72 11.12 -22.96
CA SER A 212 1.96 10.35 -22.96
C SER A 212 2.80 10.63 -21.71
N VAL A 213 3.30 9.57 -21.07
CA VAL A 213 4.21 9.70 -19.92
C VAL A 213 5.63 9.43 -20.40
N SER A 214 6.49 10.46 -20.40
CA SER A 214 7.87 10.31 -20.84
C SER A 214 8.70 9.60 -19.77
N ARG A 215 8.93 8.28 -19.96
CA ARG A 215 9.87 7.51 -19.13
C ARG A 215 11.29 7.76 -19.60
N LYS A 216 12.10 8.48 -18.83
CA LYS A 216 13.52 8.62 -19.13
C LYS A 216 14.21 7.25 -18.99
N MET A 217 14.68 6.70 -20.10
CA MET A 217 15.69 5.62 -20.09
C MET A 217 17.04 6.22 -19.68
N GLY A 218 17.68 5.63 -18.67
CA GLY A 218 19.13 5.53 -18.51
C GLY A 218 19.98 6.81 -18.51
N GLY A 219 20.49 7.17 -17.33
CA GLY A 219 21.84 7.76 -17.19
C GLY A 219 22.00 9.25 -17.43
N ALA A 220 21.62 10.08 -16.46
CA ALA A 220 22.31 11.34 -16.11
C ALA A 220 21.73 11.89 -14.80
N LEU A 221 22.62 12.37 -13.92
CA LEU A 221 22.40 13.03 -12.62
C LEU A 221 21.07 13.80 -12.58
N ALA A 222 20.09 13.25 -11.85
CA ALA A 222 18.68 13.61 -11.97
C ALA A 222 18.30 14.72 -10.96
N GLY A 223 18.34 15.96 -11.43
CA GLY A 223 17.45 17.02 -10.91
C GLY A 223 16.06 16.87 -11.53
N ASP A 224 15.17 16.21 -10.80
CA ASP A 224 13.81 16.65 -10.50
C ASP A 224 12.84 17.15 -11.60
N SER A 225 12.94 16.67 -12.85
CA SER A 225 11.91 17.01 -13.84
C SER A 225 11.60 15.87 -14.80
N SER A 226 10.81 14.93 -14.30
CA SER A 226 10.10 14.03 -15.21
C SER A 226 8.95 14.82 -15.82
N PHE A 227 8.86 14.87 -17.16
CA PHE A 227 7.79 15.56 -17.89
C PHE A 227 6.73 14.58 -18.40
N CYS A 228 5.52 15.06 -18.57
CA CYS A 228 4.38 14.36 -19.11
C CYS A 228 3.74 15.20 -20.22
N THR A 229 3.20 14.56 -21.25
CA THR A 229 2.38 15.22 -22.27
C THR A 229 0.92 15.09 -21.89
N VAL A 230 0.20 16.22 -21.94
CA VAL A 230 -1.22 16.34 -21.60
C VAL A 230 -1.95 17.15 -22.67
N GLN A 231 -3.27 16.97 -22.77
CA GLN A 231 -4.18 17.83 -23.54
C GLN A 231 -5.17 18.47 -22.58
N PHE A 232 -5.27 19.79 -22.57
CA PHE A 232 -6.15 20.55 -21.69
C PHE A 232 -7.55 20.64 -22.28
N HIS A 233 -8.60 20.50 -21.47
CA HIS A 233 -9.98 20.40 -22.00
C HIS A 233 -10.40 21.61 -22.86
N ASP A 234 -9.92 22.82 -22.53
CA ASP A 234 -10.32 24.08 -23.17
C ASP A 234 -9.20 24.72 -24.02
N ASP A 235 -8.18 23.97 -24.44
CA ASP A 235 -7.05 24.46 -25.26
C ASP A 235 -7.22 24.15 -26.76
N GLU A 236 -8.48 24.02 -27.23
CA GLU A 236 -8.79 23.78 -28.65
C GLU A 236 -8.39 25.00 -29.51
N ASP A 237 -7.60 24.76 -30.55
CA ASP A 237 -7.19 25.81 -31.49
C ASP A 237 -8.30 26.20 -32.48
N ASP A 238 -8.06 27.25 -33.28
CA ASP A 238 -9.00 27.72 -34.32
C ASP A 238 -9.35 26.64 -35.39
N SER A 239 -8.61 25.53 -35.42
CA SER A 239 -8.84 24.40 -36.34
C SER A 239 -9.60 23.24 -35.69
N GLY A 240 -9.97 23.38 -34.42
CA GLY A 240 -10.66 22.37 -33.63
C GLY A 240 -9.77 21.24 -33.10
N ILE A 241 -8.46 21.49 -33.02
CA ILE A 241 -7.47 20.50 -32.57
C ILE A 241 -6.99 20.90 -31.18
N ASN A 242 -6.99 19.94 -30.27
CA ASN A 242 -6.43 20.10 -28.94
C ASN A 242 -4.93 19.73 -28.95
N PRO A 243 -4.01 20.69 -28.74
CA PRO A 243 -2.59 20.48 -28.87
C PRO A 243 -2.00 19.73 -27.67
N ASP A 244 -1.00 18.90 -27.95
CA ASP A 244 -0.20 18.25 -26.90
C ASP A 244 0.72 19.28 -26.20
N ARG A 245 0.59 19.40 -24.88
CA ARG A 245 1.42 20.27 -24.03
C ARG A 245 2.32 19.43 -23.12
N SER A 246 3.57 19.85 -22.95
CA SER A 246 4.53 19.18 -22.06
C SER A 246 4.57 19.88 -20.70
N VAL A 247 4.18 19.17 -19.64
CA VAL A 247 4.10 19.67 -18.27
C VAL A 247 5.02 18.86 -17.35
N LYS A 248 5.63 19.49 -16.34
CA LYS A 248 6.39 18.77 -15.31
C LYS A 248 5.43 17.89 -14.52
N ILE A 249 5.78 16.63 -14.25
CA ILE A 249 4.94 15.73 -13.46
C ILE A 249 4.70 16.29 -12.05
N LEU A 250 5.66 17.01 -11.49
CA LEU A 250 5.49 17.68 -10.20
C LEU A 250 4.41 18.77 -10.23
N HIS A 251 4.08 19.33 -11.39
CA HIS A 251 3.04 20.34 -11.57
C HIS A 251 1.71 19.73 -12.03
N ILE A 252 1.50 18.45 -11.73
CA ILE A 252 0.27 17.71 -12.00
C ILE A 252 -0.25 17.18 -10.67
N ILE A 253 -1.53 17.41 -10.41
CA ILE A 253 -2.24 16.88 -9.25
C ILE A 253 -3.42 16.04 -9.73
N ARG A 254 -3.83 15.07 -8.92
CA ARG A 254 -5.13 14.42 -9.15
C ARG A 254 -6.23 15.37 -8.70
N PRO A 255 -7.36 15.46 -9.42
CA PRO A 255 -8.49 16.24 -8.96
C PRO A 255 -8.87 15.75 -7.55
N PRO A 256 -9.09 16.66 -6.59
CA PRO A 256 -9.55 16.28 -5.27
C PRO A 256 -10.88 15.54 -5.41
N ASP A 257 -11.06 14.44 -4.69
CA ASP A 257 -12.33 13.72 -4.68
C ASP A 257 -13.43 14.71 -4.25
N GLU A 258 -14.30 15.11 -5.19
CA GLU A 258 -15.56 15.77 -4.86
C GLU A 258 -16.39 14.73 -4.09
N GLY A 259 -16.23 14.73 -2.76
CA GLY A 259 -16.85 13.75 -1.89
C GLY A 259 -18.33 13.60 -2.19
N ASN A 260 -18.72 12.37 -2.50
CA ASN A 260 -20.10 11.91 -2.38
C ASN A 260 -20.32 11.29 -1.00
#